data_AF-A0A1S8WYS5-F1
#
_entry.id   AF-A0A1S8WYS5-F1
#
_cell.length_a   1.000
_cell.length_b   1.000
_cell.length_c   1.000
_cell.angle_alpha   90.00
_cell.angle_beta   90.00
_cell.angle_gamma   90.00
#
_symmetry.space_group_name_H-M   'P 1'
#
loop_
_entity.id
_entity.type
_entity.pdbx_description
1 polymer ?
#
loop_
_entity_poly.entity_id
_entity_poly.type
_entity_poly.pdbx_seq_one_letter_code
_entity_poly.pdbx_strand_id
1 'polypeptide(L)'
;ITFSLFDRSVTNLLDSLSTLYRQNANEKTAKKTFTPTNVSVESTSDCGGRLVLSWFPQSGLNDTWSLELDFKQTNSSMKVNAQNYYTLNSMELTVVADESILPGVKVLGEQKLVSNTPVFTAMLGRHYECASEQQVELRKIPEDKQAPVGYLKLSKAKMQAFMDSKEENFSPEMSQCSADQPADNTIPIAVGITLAICIVIALIVFFIFNRRSRRHYGSV
;
A
#
# COMPACT_ATOMS: atom_id res chain seq x y z
N ILE A 1 1.14 -9.29 30.04
CA ILE A 1 1.92 -8.71 28.93
C ILE A 1 0.89 -8.05 28.05
N THR A 2 0.81 -6.73 28.13
CA THR A 2 -0.30 -5.93 27.57
C THR A 2 -0.03 -5.72 26.09
N PHE A 3 -0.98 -6.09 25.24
CA PHE A 3 -0.98 -5.75 23.83
C PHE A 3 -1.36 -4.29 23.70
N SER A 4 -0.43 -3.45 23.25
CA SER A 4 -0.69 -2.09 22.80
C SER A 4 -0.66 -2.04 21.27
N LEU A 5 -1.42 -2.94 20.63
CA LEU A 5 -1.82 -2.77 19.24
C LEU A 5 -3.04 -1.83 19.26
N PHE A 6 -2.74 -0.55 19.13
CA PHE A 6 -3.62 0.61 19.06
C PHE A 6 -5.11 0.34 18.74
N ASP A 7 -5.92 0.29 19.78
CA ASP A 7 -7.38 0.42 19.74
C ASP A 7 -7.84 1.74 19.07
N ARG A 8 -6.98 2.78 19.08
CA ARG A 8 -7.28 4.11 18.49
C ARG A 8 -6.79 4.35 17.05
N SER A 9 -5.89 3.52 16.50
CA SER A 9 -5.35 3.74 15.14
C SER A 9 -5.83 2.74 14.11
N VAL A 10 -6.28 1.55 14.52
CA VAL A 10 -6.95 0.60 13.63
C VAL A 10 -8.27 1.18 13.08
N THR A 11 -8.97 1.99 13.86
CA THR A 11 -10.23 2.65 13.48
C THR A 11 -10.09 3.66 12.32
N ASN A 12 -8.89 4.15 12.03
CA ASN A 12 -8.62 5.04 10.88
C ASN A 12 -7.88 4.33 9.73
N LEU A 13 -7.61 3.02 9.86
CA LEU A 13 -6.82 2.29 8.88
C LEU A 13 -7.63 1.87 7.64
N LEU A 14 -8.89 1.49 7.88
CA LEU A 14 -9.79 0.94 6.87
C LEU A 14 -10.82 2.00 6.48
N ASP A 15 -10.54 2.72 5.40
CA ASP A 15 -11.42 3.80 4.91
C ASP A 15 -12.63 3.21 4.19
N SER A 16 -12.37 2.31 3.24
CA SER A 16 -13.44 1.55 2.60
C SER A 16 -12.96 0.20 2.08
N LEU A 17 -13.87 -0.76 2.12
CA LEU A 17 -13.72 -2.07 1.50
C LEU A 17 -14.70 -2.16 0.34
N SER A 18 -14.21 -2.46 -0.86
CA SER A 18 -15.10 -2.69 -2.01
C SER A 18 -14.96 -4.09 -2.56
N THR A 19 -16.08 -4.75 -2.77
CA THR A 19 -16.15 -6.12 -3.28
C THR A 19 -16.78 -6.09 -4.67
N LEU A 20 -16.06 -6.61 -5.67
CA LEU A 20 -16.60 -6.94 -6.98
C LEU A 20 -17.10 -8.39 -6.96
N TYR A 21 -18.31 -8.62 -7.43
CA TYR A 21 -18.90 -9.95 -7.45
C TYR A 21 -19.77 -10.16 -8.69
N ARG A 22 -19.92 -11.40 -9.13
CA ARG A 22 -20.72 -11.74 -10.31
C ARG A 22 -22.15 -12.05 -9.89
N GLN A 23 -23.11 -11.52 -10.65
CA GLN A 23 -24.52 -11.72 -10.37
C GLN A 23 -25.13 -12.89 -11.16
N ASN A 24 -26.02 -13.66 -10.52
CA ASN A 24 -26.76 -14.76 -11.12
C ASN A 24 -27.70 -14.33 -12.24
N ALA A 25 -28.41 -13.20 -12.07
CA ALA A 25 -29.48 -12.80 -12.98
C ALA A 25 -29.02 -12.46 -14.41
N ASN A 26 -27.77 -11.97 -14.58
CA ASN A 26 -27.30 -11.40 -15.86
C ASN A 26 -25.82 -11.69 -16.18
N GLU A 27 -25.12 -12.49 -15.38
CA GLU A 27 -23.64 -12.62 -15.38
C GLU A 27 -22.85 -11.30 -15.28
N LYS A 28 -23.51 -10.18 -14.99
CA LYS A 28 -22.88 -8.87 -14.82
C LYS A 28 -22.05 -8.84 -13.55
N THR A 29 -20.97 -8.07 -13.59
CA THR A 29 -20.16 -7.76 -12.41
C THR A 29 -20.79 -6.59 -11.67
N ALA A 30 -21.11 -6.77 -10.40
CA ALA A 30 -21.59 -5.74 -9.50
C ALA A 30 -20.47 -5.32 -8.54
N LYS A 31 -20.52 -4.07 -8.08
CA LYS A 31 -19.61 -3.52 -7.07
C LYS A 31 -20.42 -3.10 -5.85
N LYS A 32 -20.03 -3.57 -4.67
CA LYS A 32 -20.55 -3.08 -3.40
C LYS A 32 -19.40 -2.51 -2.57
N THR A 33 -19.60 -1.34 -1.98
CA THR A 33 -18.61 -0.69 -1.11
C THR A 33 -19.17 -0.64 0.30
N PHE A 34 -18.32 -0.95 1.27
CA PHE A 34 -18.59 -1.03 2.68
C PHE A 34 -17.61 -0.11 3.41
N THR A 35 -18.10 0.57 4.43
CA THR A 35 -17.26 1.29 5.38
C THR A 35 -17.38 0.54 6.70
N PRO A 36 -16.32 -0.15 7.14
CA PRO A 36 -16.38 -0.92 8.37
C PRO A 36 -16.70 0.01 9.55
N THR A 37 -17.68 -0.39 10.36
CA THR A 37 -18.06 0.33 11.59
C THR A 37 -17.95 -0.63 12.77
N ASN A 38 -17.58 -0.12 13.95
CA ASN A 38 -17.37 -0.94 15.16
C ASN A 38 -16.35 -2.08 14.96
N VAL A 39 -15.18 -1.75 14.41
CA VAL A 39 -14.08 -2.71 14.26
C VAL A 39 -13.53 -3.11 15.63
N SER A 40 -13.46 -4.41 15.91
CA SER A 40 -12.85 -4.99 17.10
C SER A 40 -11.58 -5.77 16.75
N VAL A 41 -10.64 -5.84 17.70
CA VAL A 41 -9.45 -6.68 17.60
C VAL A 41 -9.77 -8.05 18.21
N GLU A 42 -9.57 -9.11 17.44
CA GLU A 42 -9.82 -10.48 17.86
C GLU A 42 -8.69 -11.02 18.75
N SER A 43 -9.04 -11.91 19.68
CA SER A 43 -8.08 -12.53 20.62
C SER A 43 -7.06 -13.46 19.96
N THR A 44 -7.27 -13.80 18.69
CA THR A 44 -6.33 -14.58 17.86
C THR A 44 -5.14 -13.75 17.37
N SER A 45 -5.18 -12.43 17.59
CA SER A 45 -4.04 -11.55 17.34
C SER A 45 -2.90 -11.83 18.32
N ASP A 46 -1.66 -11.82 17.85
CA ASP A 46 -0.48 -12.12 18.63
C ASP A 46 0.71 -11.20 18.32
N CYS A 47 1.72 -11.21 19.21
CA CYS A 47 2.95 -10.43 19.03
C CYS A 47 3.92 -11.09 18.03
N GLY A 48 3.60 -12.27 17.50
CA GLY A 48 4.35 -12.97 16.47
C GLY A 48 4.19 -12.35 15.08
N GLY A 49 3.32 -11.34 14.95
CA GLY A 49 3.07 -10.62 13.70
C GLY A 49 1.68 -10.83 13.15
N ARG A 50 0.77 -11.48 13.88
CA ARG A 50 -0.61 -11.71 13.42
C ARG A 50 -1.58 -10.72 14.05
N LEU A 51 -2.30 -9.95 13.23
CA LEU A 51 -3.36 -9.04 13.69
C LEU A 51 -4.67 -9.38 12.99
N VAL A 52 -5.70 -9.70 13.76
CA VAL A 52 -7.03 -10.07 13.24
C VAL A 52 -8.05 -9.03 13.71
N LEU A 53 -8.72 -8.43 12.75
CA LEU A 53 -9.77 -7.43 12.94
C LEU A 53 -11.12 -8.05 12.57
N SER A 54 -12.18 -7.70 13.28
CA SER A 54 -13.53 -8.16 12.99
C SER A 54 -14.53 -7.01 13.05
N TRP A 55 -15.57 -7.07 12.22
CA TRP A 55 -16.66 -6.10 12.23
C TRP A 55 -17.92 -6.69 11.59
N PHE A 56 -19.06 -6.02 11.80
CA PHE A 56 -20.30 -6.37 11.14
C PHE A 56 -20.44 -5.57 9.83
N PRO A 57 -20.75 -6.22 8.69
CA PRO A 57 -20.83 -5.55 7.38
C PRO A 57 -21.99 -4.56 7.28
N GLN A 58 -23.04 -4.77 8.08
CA GLN A 58 -24.19 -3.87 8.18
C GLN A 58 -24.82 -3.96 9.56
N SER A 59 -25.33 -2.84 10.07
CA SER A 59 -26.04 -2.80 11.36
C SER A 59 -27.26 -3.72 11.34
N GLY A 60 -27.34 -4.63 12.31
CA GLY A 60 -28.46 -5.58 12.45
C GLY A 60 -28.24 -6.95 11.82
N LEU A 61 -27.09 -7.21 11.18
CA LEU A 61 -26.69 -8.54 10.75
C LEU A 61 -25.82 -9.25 11.80
N ASN A 62 -25.93 -10.57 11.87
CA ASN A 62 -25.14 -11.41 12.77
C ASN A 62 -23.86 -11.96 12.13
N ASP A 63 -23.68 -11.80 10.82
CA ASP A 63 -22.49 -12.29 10.12
C ASP A 63 -21.31 -11.35 10.35
N THR A 64 -20.25 -11.88 10.95
CA THR A 64 -19.03 -11.13 11.21
C THR A 64 -18.05 -11.30 10.04
N TRP A 65 -17.55 -10.19 9.52
CA TRP A 65 -16.42 -10.19 8.58
C TRP A 65 -15.12 -10.01 9.35
N SER A 66 -14.03 -10.56 8.83
CA SER A 66 -12.72 -10.42 9.46
C SER A 66 -11.61 -10.13 8.46
N LEU A 67 -10.62 -9.35 8.90
CA LEU A 67 -9.39 -9.03 8.17
C LEU A 67 -8.20 -9.46 9.00
N GLU A 68 -7.45 -10.41 8.50
CA GLU A 68 -6.18 -10.86 9.06
C GLU A 68 -5.02 -10.21 8.32
N LEU A 69 -4.08 -9.68 9.09
CA LEU A 69 -2.86 -9.02 8.65
C LEU A 69 -1.67 -9.80 9.19
N ASP A 70 -0.81 -10.27 8.29
CA ASP A 70 0.39 -11.03 8.64
C ASP A 70 1.64 -10.17 8.42
N PHE A 71 2.30 -9.83 9.51
CA PHE A 71 3.55 -9.11 9.54
C PHE A 71 4.71 -10.08 9.68
N LYS A 72 5.76 -9.84 8.90
CA LYS A 72 6.99 -10.62 8.94
C LYS A 72 8.19 -9.74 9.19
N GLN A 73 8.99 -10.11 10.18
CA GLN A 73 10.29 -9.49 10.42
C GLN A 73 11.36 -10.13 9.51
N THR A 74 12.16 -9.29 8.85
CA THR A 74 13.30 -9.71 8.04
C THR A 74 14.57 -9.12 8.63
N ASN A 75 15.46 -10.00 9.11
CA ASN A 75 16.77 -9.63 9.64
C ASN A 75 17.81 -9.71 8.51
N SER A 76 18.46 -8.59 8.20
CA SER A 76 19.48 -8.54 7.14
C SER A 76 20.86 -8.90 7.70
N SER A 77 21.13 -10.18 7.96
CA SER A 77 22.37 -10.64 8.62
C SER A 77 23.64 -10.64 7.75
N MET A 78 23.60 -10.18 6.50
CA MET A 78 24.73 -10.32 5.54
C MET A 78 25.37 -9.01 5.04
N LYS A 79 25.07 -7.84 5.62
CA LYS A 79 25.73 -6.57 5.21
C LYS A 79 26.25 -5.77 6.39
N VAL A 80 27.36 -5.06 6.15
CA VAL A 80 28.08 -4.17 7.09
C VAL A 80 27.19 -3.03 7.63
N ASN A 81 26.00 -2.81 7.04
CA ASN A 81 24.92 -1.95 7.55
C ASN A 81 23.59 -2.74 7.58
N ALA A 82 23.51 -3.76 8.42
CA ALA A 82 22.32 -4.57 8.62
C ALA A 82 21.20 -3.71 9.22
N GLN A 83 20.22 -3.33 8.41
CA GLN A 83 18.96 -2.77 8.88
C GLN A 83 17.93 -3.90 8.92
N ASN A 84 17.20 -3.98 10.03
CA ASN A 84 16.09 -4.92 10.17
C ASN A 84 14.80 -4.23 9.72
N TYR A 85 13.95 -4.98 9.03
CA TYR A 85 12.70 -4.47 8.46
C TYR A 85 11.55 -5.34 8.92
N TYR A 86 10.35 -4.76 8.92
CA TYR A 86 9.11 -5.50 8.97
C TYR A 86 8.29 -5.23 7.71
N THR A 87 7.58 -6.26 7.27
CA THR A 87 6.80 -6.24 6.05
C THR A 87 5.40 -6.74 6.38
N LEU A 88 4.37 -6.04 5.91
CA LEU A 88 3.03 -6.60 5.86
C LEU A 88 2.99 -7.58 4.69
N ASN A 89 3.20 -8.85 5.00
CA ASN A 89 3.53 -9.90 4.05
C ASN A 89 2.28 -10.40 3.30
N SER A 90 1.19 -10.58 4.02
CA SER A 90 -0.10 -10.98 3.43
C SER A 90 -1.28 -10.40 4.17
N MET A 91 -2.40 -10.30 3.46
CA MET A 91 -3.71 -9.94 4.00
C MET A 91 -4.71 -11.01 3.63
N GLU A 92 -5.54 -11.45 4.58
CA GLU A 92 -6.66 -12.36 4.34
C GLU A 92 -7.95 -11.72 4.84
N LEU A 93 -8.89 -11.51 3.93
CA LEU A 93 -10.23 -11.02 4.21
C LEU A 93 -11.22 -12.18 4.13
N THR A 94 -11.93 -12.43 5.23
CA THR A 94 -13.02 -13.39 5.30
C THR A 94 -14.34 -12.64 5.24
N VAL A 95 -15.12 -12.90 4.18
CA VAL A 95 -16.46 -12.32 3.99
C VAL A 95 -17.51 -13.42 3.92
N VAL A 96 -18.66 -13.20 4.52
CA VAL A 96 -19.84 -14.05 4.32
C VAL A 96 -20.65 -13.46 3.17
N ALA A 97 -20.71 -14.19 2.06
CA ALA A 97 -21.51 -13.81 0.90
C ALA A 97 -22.96 -14.30 1.07
N ASP A 98 -23.86 -13.37 1.32
CA ASP A 98 -25.31 -13.59 1.44
C ASP A 98 -26.04 -12.67 0.45
N GLU A 99 -27.22 -13.06 -0.04
CA GLU A 99 -28.03 -12.21 -0.93
C GLU A 99 -28.47 -10.89 -0.28
N SER A 100 -28.64 -10.87 1.04
CA SER A 100 -28.96 -9.66 1.81
C SER A 100 -27.83 -8.63 1.80
N ILE A 101 -26.57 -9.09 1.74
CA ILE A 101 -25.37 -8.25 1.77
C ILE A 101 -24.89 -7.95 0.33
N LEU A 102 -24.88 -8.97 -0.52
CA LEU A 102 -24.43 -8.97 -1.90
C LEU A 102 -25.58 -9.45 -2.80
N PRO A 103 -26.50 -8.55 -3.22
CA PRO A 103 -27.70 -8.95 -3.94
C PRO A 103 -27.36 -9.59 -5.28
N GLY A 104 -27.90 -10.80 -5.48
CA GLY A 104 -27.72 -11.61 -6.68
C GLY A 104 -26.38 -12.32 -6.77
N VAL A 105 -25.58 -12.40 -5.71
CA VAL A 105 -24.26 -13.07 -5.73
C VAL A 105 -24.36 -14.53 -6.18
N LYS A 106 -23.44 -14.95 -7.05
CA LYS A 106 -23.42 -16.32 -7.59
C LYS A 106 -22.93 -17.36 -6.60
N VAL A 107 -21.94 -16.99 -5.78
CA VAL A 107 -21.31 -17.87 -4.79
C VAL A 107 -21.69 -17.40 -3.40
N LEU A 108 -22.38 -18.25 -2.65
CA LEU A 108 -22.86 -17.98 -1.29
C LEU A 108 -21.92 -18.56 -0.24
N GLY A 109 -22.06 -18.09 1.00
CA GLY A 109 -21.33 -18.55 2.17
C GLY A 109 -19.97 -17.87 2.34
N GLU A 110 -19.16 -18.43 3.25
CA GLU A 110 -17.86 -17.87 3.61
C GLU A 110 -16.86 -17.91 2.43
N GLN A 111 -16.30 -16.75 2.09
CA GLN A 111 -15.26 -16.57 1.09
C GLN A 111 -14.02 -15.97 1.75
N LYS A 112 -12.88 -16.64 1.54
CA LYS A 112 -11.56 -16.16 1.94
C LYS A 112 -10.86 -15.54 0.74
N LEU A 113 -10.51 -14.26 0.86
CA LEU A 113 -9.86 -13.46 -0.17
C LEU A 113 -8.49 -13.05 0.34
N VAL A 114 -7.43 -13.44 -0.37
CA VAL A 114 -6.05 -13.29 0.09
C VAL A 114 -5.26 -12.42 -0.89
N SER A 115 -4.33 -11.63 -0.33
CA SER A 115 -3.25 -10.98 -1.06
C SER A 115 -1.92 -11.53 -0.54
N ASN A 116 -1.20 -12.26 -1.38
CA ASN A 116 0.11 -12.84 -1.07
C ASN A 116 1.29 -11.93 -1.47
N THR A 117 0.99 -10.69 -1.87
CA THR A 117 2.00 -9.69 -2.20
C THR A 117 2.23 -8.78 -1.01
N PRO A 118 3.50 -8.48 -0.67
CA PRO A 118 3.79 -7.58 0.44
C PRO A 118 3.21 -6.20 0.16
N VAL A 119 2.40 -5.70 1.09
CA VAL A 119 1.66 -4.42 0.93
C VAL A 119 2.58 -3.23 1.17
N PHE A 120 3.40 -3.30 2.22
CA PHE A 120 4.45 -2.31 2.48
C PHE A 120 5.59 -2.94 3.28
N THR A 121 6.72 -2.24 3.30
CA THR A 121 7.88 -2.57 4.15
C THR A 121 8.34 -1.31 4.86
N ALA A 122 8.70 -1.45 6.14
CA ALA A 122 9.21 -0.36 6.97
C ALA A 122 10.36 -0.85 7.84
N MET A 123 11.22 0.07 8.29
CA MET A 123 12.34 -0.27 9.17
C MET A 123 11.83 -0.60 10.58
N LEU A 124 12.41 -1.61 11.23
CA LEU A 124 12.13 -1.87 12.64
C LEU A 124 12.47 -0.64 13.49
N GLY A 125 11.67 -0.41 14.54
CA GLY A 125 11.80 0.76 15.39
C GLY A 125 11.22 2.05 14.78
N ARG A 126 10.70 2.02 13.55
CA ARG A 126 9.95 3.12 12.93
C ARG A 126 8.50 2.73 12.73
N HIS A 127 7.61 3.72 12.66
CA HIS A 127 6.25 3.48 12.19
C HIS A 127 6.16 3.72 10.68
N TYR A 128 5.35 2.93 9.99
CA TYR A 128 4.94 3.19 8.63
C TYR A 128 3.87 4.29 8.63
N GLU A 129 4.00 5.23 7.70
CA GLU A 129 3.01 6.28 7.46
C GLU A 129 2.81 6.50 5.97
N CYS A 130 1.55 6.52 5.53
CA CYS A 130 1.18 6.81 4.16
C CYS A 130 -0.11 7.64 4.12
N ALA A 131 0.00 8.90 3.74
CA ALA A 131 -1.13 9.81 3.57
C ALA A 131 -1.91 9.52 2.28
N SER A 132 -1.22 9.14 1.21
CA SER A 132 -1.81 8.76 -0.07
C SER A 132 -2.72 7.54 0.02
N GLU A 133 -3.77 7.52 -0.82
CA GLU A 133 -4.66 6.36 -0.93
C GLU A 133 -3.91 5.18 -1.56
N GLN A 134 -3.98 4.02 -0.91
CA GLN A 134 -3.47 2.74 -1.39
C GLN A 134 -4.62 1.78 -1.60
N GLN A 135 -4.57 0.98 -2.67
CA GLN A 135 -5.58 -0.03 -2.96
C GLN A 135 -4.93 -1.40 -3.06
N VAL A 136 -5.37 -2.35 -2.23
CA VAL A 136 -4.90 -3.73 -2.21
C VAL A 136 -5.97 -4.64 -2.78
N GLU A 137 -5.61 -5.43 -3.80
CA GLU A 137 -6.50 -6.44 -4.37
C GLU A 137 -6.37 -7.77 -3.63
N LEU A 138 -7.51 -8.39 -3.33
CA LEU A 138 -7.67 -9.63 -2.57
C LEU A 138 -8.47 -10.62 -3.44
N ARG A 139 -7.94 -11.82 -3.66
CA ARG A 139 -8.58 -12.84 -4.50
C ARG A 139 -8.70 -14.18 -3.79
N LYS A 140 -9.65 -15.00 -4.19
CA LYS A 140 -9.75 -16.38 -3.70
C LYS A 140 -8.56 -17.22 -4.19
N ILE A 141 -8.03 -18.08 -3.32
CA ILE A 141 -6.94 -19.01 -3.63
C ILE A 141 -7.41 -20.44 -3.29
N PRO A 142 -7.37 -21.41 -4.24
CA PRO A 142 -7.03 -21.25 -5.66
C PRO A 142 -8.03 -20.35 -6.41
N GLU A 143 -7.58 -19.76 -7.52
CA GLU A 143 -8.35 -18.77 -8.27
C GLU A 143 -9.67 -19.34 -8.80
N ASP A 144 -10.77 -18.74 -8.38
CA ASP A 144 -12.12 -19.04 -8.85
C ASP A 144 -12.70 -17.79 -9.53
N LYS A 145 -12.90 -17.87 -10.84
CA LYS A 145 -13.45 -16.76 -11.66
C LYS A 145 -14.88 -16.37 -11.29
N GLN A 146 -15.56 -17.18 -10.48
CA GLN A 146 -16.92 -16.91 -10.01
C GLN A 146 -16.93 -16.32 -8.60
N ALA A 147 -15.83 -16.45 -7.85
CA ALA A 147 -15.70 -15.89 -6.53
C ALA A 147 -15.59 -14.36 -6.58
N PRO A 148 -15.98 -13.66 -5.51
CA PRO A 148 -15.79 -12.22 -5.41
C PRO A 148 -14.30 -11.84 -5.41
N VAL A 149 -14.00 -10.64 -5.89
CA VAL A 149 -12.71 -9.98 -5.77
C VAL A 149 -12.86 -8.82 -4.79
N GLY A 150 -12.00 -8.77 -3.77
CA GLY A 150 -11.97 -7.70 -2.78
C GLY A 150 -10.94 -6.64 -3.15
N TYR A 151 -11.27 -5.37 -2.93
CA TYR A 151 -10.36 -4.25 -3.00
C TYR A 151 -10.44 -3.48 -1.70
N LEU A 152 -9.35 -3.52 -0.95
CA LEU A 152 -9.23 -2.78 0.29
C LEU A 152 -8.55 -1.44 0.01
N LYS A 153 -9.22 -0.35 0.37
CA LYS A 153 -8.66 1.00 0.30
C LYS A 153 -8.17 1.43 1.67
N LEU A 154 -6.90 1.79 1.72
CA LEU A 154 -6.21 2.30 2.89
C LEU A 154 -5.87 3.77 2.61
N SER A 155 -6.26 4.67 3.49
CA SER A 155 -5.90 6.09 3.40
C SER A 155 -5.41 6.55 4.77
N LYS A 156 -4.43 7.48 4.79
CA LYS A 156 -3.81 7.96 6.04
C LYS A 156 -3.33 6.80 6.95
N ALA A 157 -2.82 5.74 6.32
CA ALA A 157 -2.41 4.52 6.99
C ALA A 157 -1.21 4.79 7.90
N LYS A 158 -1.34 4.43 9.18
CA LYS A 158 -0.27 4.53 10.17
C LYS A 158 -0.16 3.23 10.95
N MET A 159 0.99 2.55 10.83
CA MET A 159 1.13 1.18 11.33
C MET A 159 2.52 0.91 11.89
N GLN A 160 2.60 0.13 12.95
CA GLN A 160 3.87 -0.34 13.49
C GLN A 160 3.70 -1.75 14.05
N ALA A 161 4.68 -2.60 13.79
CA ALA A 161 4.74 -3.96 14.28
C ALA A 161 6.09 -4.21 14.96
N PHE A 162 6.16 -5.28 15.77
CA PHE A 162 7.38 -5.70 16.48
C PHE A 162 8.02 -4.59 17.33
N MET A 163 7.21 -3.93 18.16
CA MET A 163 7.69 -2.88 19.06
C MET A 163 8.38 -3.50 20.28
N ASP A 164 9.58 -3.01 20.59
CA ASP A 164 10.31 -3.37 21.82
C ASP A 164 9.82 -2.59 23.05
N SER A 165 9.19 -1.43 22.83
CA SER A 165 8.70 -0.56 23.89
C SER A 165 7.34 -1.03 24.42
N LYS A 166 7.14 -0.87 25.73
CA LYS A 166 5.83 -1.04 26.38
C LYS A 166 4.95 0.21 26.27
N GLU A 167 5.47 1.28 25.68
CA GLU A 167 4.71 2.49 25.43
C GLU A 167 3.70 2.26 24.31
N GLU A 168 2.48 2.77 24.52
CA GLU A 168 1.39 2.68 23.55
C GLU A 168 1.49 3.74 22.45
N ASN A 169 2.65 4.36 22.25
CA ASN A 169 2.86 5.41 21.27
C ASN A 169 3.67 4.88 20.09
N PHE A 170 3.35 5.34 18.88
CA PHE A 170 4.18 5.07 17.71
C PHE A 170 5.59 5.60 17.94
N SER A 171 6.59 4.89 17.43
CA SER A 171 7.96 5.37 17.43
C SER A 171 8.03 6.77 16.79
N PRO A 172 8.88 7.67 17.30
CA PRO A 172 8.99 9.02 16.76
C PRO A 172 9.51 9.06 15.31
N GLU A 173 10.29 8.05 14.92
CA GLU A 173 10.80 7.92 13.55
C GLU A 173 9.76 7.29 12.62
N MET A 174 9.64 7.83 11.41
CA MET A 174 8.69 7.37 10.39
C MET A 174 9.38 6.75 9.16
N SER A 175 8.70 5.81 8.51
CA SER A 175 9.01 5.25 7.19
C SER A 175 7.85 5.60 6.25
N GLN A 176 8.08 6.52 5.32
CA GLN A 176 7.04 6.99 4.39
C GLN A 176 6.89 6.08 3.19
N CYS A 177 5.67 6.00 2.64
CA CYS A 177 5.41 5.29 1.39
C CYS A 177 5.91 6.06 0.16
N SER A 178 6.24 5.33 -0.92
CA SER A 178 6.69 5.94 -2.17
C SER A 178 5.65 6.84 -2.85
N ALA A 179 4.37 6.68 -2.53
CA ALA A 179 3.30 7.51 -3.08
C ALA A 179 3.32 8.95 -2.52
N ASP A 180 3.80 9.12 -1.28
CA ASP A 180 3.94 10.44 -0.65
C ASP A 180 5.26 11.12 -0.99
N GLN A 181 6.20 10.39 -1.60
CA GLN A 181 7.47 10.96 -2.01
C GLN A 181 7.23 11.92 -3.19
N PRO A 182 7.83 13.14 -3.15
CA PRO A 182 7.74 14.06 -4.27
C PRO A 182 8.29 13.37 -5.52
N ALA A 183 7.64 13.59 -6.66
CA ALA A 183 8.09 13.04 -7.93
C ALA A 183 9.60 13.30 -8.11
N ASP A 184 10.36 12.23 -8.34
CA ASP A 184 11.81 12.30 -8.52
C ASP A 184 12.12 12.97 -9.87
N ASN A 185 12.03 14.30 -9.85
CA ASN A 185 12.33 15.16 -11.00
C ASN A 185 13.84 15.32 -11.21
N THR A 186 14.67 14.59 -10.45
CA THR A 186 16.13 14.68 -10.55
C THR A 186 16.60 14.34 -11.95
N ILE A 187 16.00 13.32 -12.59
CA ILE A 187 16.36 12.89 -13.95
C ILE A 187 16.04 13.98 -14.98
N PRO A 188 14.78 14.45 -15.12
CA PRO A 188 14.46 15.49 -16.11
C PRO A 188 15.22 16.81 -15.86
N ILE A 189 15.48 17.18 -14.60
CA ILE A 189 16.26 18.39 -14.26
C ILE A 189 17.72 18.24 -14.70
N ALA A 190 18.36 17.09 -14.40
CA ALA A 190 19.76 16.83 -14.78
C ALA A 190 19.95 16.82 -16.30
N VAL A 191 19.01 16.24 -17.03
CA VAL A 191 19.03 16.24 -18.51
C VAL A 191 18.88 17.67 -19.06
N GLY A 192 17.99 18.48 -18.47
CA GLY A 192 17.80 19.87 -18.88
C GLY A 192 19.06 20.73 -18.73
N ILE A 193 19.74 20.63 -17.59
CA ILE A 193 20.98 21.40 -17.31
C ILE A 193 22.10 20.96 -18.27
N THR A 194 22.25 19.65 -18.48
CA THR A 194 23.30 19.10 -19.37
C THR A 194 23.11 19.60 -20.81
N LEU A 195 21.88 19.62 -21.31
CA LEU A 195 21.59 20.13 -22.66
C LEU A 195 21.87 21.64 -22.77
N ALA A 196 21.52 22.44 -21.77
CA ALA A 196 21.79 23.87 -21.78
C ALA A 196 23.31 24.18 -21.85
N ILE A 197 24.11 23.48 -21.06
CA ILE A 197 25.58 23.64 -21.06
C ILE A 197 26.16 23.25 -22.43
N CYS A 198 25.74 22.13 -23.01
CA CYS A 198 26.17 21.70 -24.34
C CYS A 198 25.87 22.74 -25.43
N ILE A 199 24.68 23.37 -25.38
CA ILE A 199 24.30 24.43 -26.32
C ILE A 199 25.21 25.65 -26.17
N VAL A 200 25.46 26.11 -24.94
CA VAL A 200 26.32 27.28 -24.68
C VAL A 200 27.74 27.02 -25.21
N ILE A 201 28.30 25.83 -24.96
CA ILE A 201 29.61 25.43 -25.48
C ILE A 201 29.62 25.43 -27.01
N ALA A 202 28.61 24.82 -27.64
CA ALA A 202 28.49 24.78 -29.09
C ALA A 202 28.42 26.19 -29.70
N LEU A 203 27.69 27.12 -29.08
CA LEU A 203 27.60 28.51 -29.52
C LEU A 203 28.93 29.25 -29.40
N ILE A 204 29.68 29.06 -28.30
CA ILE A 204 31.01 29.66 -28.11
C ILE A 204 31.97 29.16 -29.19
N VAL A 205 32.00 27.85 -29.43
CA VAL A 205 32.84 27.22 -30.46
C VAL A 205 32.48 27.74 -31.85
N PHE A 206 31.17 27.78 -32.17
CA PHE A 206 30.68 28.30 -33.44
C PHE A 206 31.09 29.76 -33.66
N PHE A 207 30.96 30.60 -32.64
CA PHE A 207 31.32 32.01 -32.72
C PHE A 207 32.82 32.22 -32.97
N ILE A 208 33.68 31.47 -32.27
CA ILE A 208 35.14 31.51 -32.47
C ILE A 208 35.51 31.04 -33.87
N PHE A 209 34.94 29.92 -34.32
CA PHE A 209 35.21 29.34 -35.64
C PHE A 209 34.80 30.29 -36.77
N ASN A 210 33.60 30.86 -36.69
CA ASN A 210 33.10 31.82 -37.69
C ASN A 210 33.94 33.10 -37.71
N ARG A 211 34.33 33.62 -36.54
CA ARG A 211 35.22 34.80 -36.46
C ARG A 211 36.60 34.53 -37.07
N ARG A 212 37.13 33.32 -36.94
CA ARG A 212 38.40 32.91 -37.56
C ARG A 212 38.26 32.74 -39.08
N SER A 213 37.18 32.15 -39.56
CA SER A 213 36.92 31.97 -40.99
C SER A 213 36.81 33.30 -41.74
N ARG A 214 36.14 34.32 -41.15
CA ARG A 214 36.08 35.66 -41.75
C ARG A 214 37.44 36.37 -41.86
N ARG A 215 38.42 36.03 -41.01
CA ARG A 215 39.77 36.60 -41.10
C ARG A 215 40.60 36.00 -42.25
N HIS A 216 40.19 34.88 -42.83
CA HIS A 216 40.92 34.24 -43.93
C HIS A 216 40.49 34.70 -45.32
N TYR A 217 39.33 35.36 -45.46
CA TYR A 217 38.83 35.89 -46.75
C TYR A 217 39.20 37.37 -46.97
N GLY A 218 39.99 37.98 -46.10
CA GLY A 218 40.40 39.40 -46.15
C GLY A 218 41.88 39.63 -46.44
N SER A 219 42.56 38.66 -47.04
CA SER A 219 43.94 38.78 -47.50
C SER A 219 43.94 38.66 -49.03
N VAL A 220 43.59 39.75 -49.71
CA VAL A 220 43.88 39.97 -51.14
C VAL A 220 45.04 40.95 -51.22
#